data_AF-A0A099ZE53-F1
#
_entry.id   AF-A0A099ZE53-F1
#
_cell.length_a   1.000
_cell.length_b   1.000
_cell.length_c   1.000
_cell.angle_alpha   90.00
_cell.angle_beta   90.00
_cell.angle_gamma   90.00
#
_symmetry.space_group_name_H-M   'P 1'
#
loop_
_entity.id
_entity.type
_entity.pdbx_description
1 polymer ?
#
loop_
_entity_poly.entity_id
_entity_poly.type
_entity_poly.pdbx_seq_one_letter_code
_entity_poly.pdbx_strand_id
1 'polypeptide(L)'
;IEEILSPPFGGMIAFVKEAEALVEKGQLERLRGEEARVTQLVRGFSSTWKAAVEALSQDVMRSFSNFKNGTGIIQGALTQLIQYYHRFHKVLAQPPLRALPVRAELINIHHLMVELKKHKPNF
;
A
#
# COMPACT_ATOMS: atom_id res chain seq x y z
N ILE A 1 14.24 -0.33 -1.77
CA ILE A 1 12.96 -0.98 -2.17
C ILE A 1 11.77 -0.08 -1.86
N GLU A 2 11.66 0.45 -0.64
CA GLU A 2 10.60 1.41 -0.28
C GLU A 2 10.61 2.71 -1.11
N GLU A 3 11.78 3.17 -1.54
CA GLU A 3 11.91 4.30 -2.47
C GLU A 3 11.23 4.05 -3.82
N ILE A 4 11.17 2.81 -4.29
CA ILE A 4 10.51 2.43 -5.55
C ILE A 4 8.98 2.45 -5.39
N LEU A 5 8.47 2.27 -4.16
CA LEU A 5 7.05 2.33 -3.83
C LEU A 5 6.56 3.74 -3.47
N SER A 6 7.48 4.67 -3.18
CA SER A 6 7.14 6.01 -2.69
C SER A 6 6.34 6.87 -3.69
N PRO A 7 6.65 6.90 -5.00
CA PRO A 7 5.91 7.76 -5.93
C PRO A 7 4.41 7.45 -5.99
N PRO A 8 3.96 6.17 -6.08
CA PRO A 8 2.53 5.86 -6.10
C PRO A 8 1.91 5.57 -4.72
N PHE A 9 2.68 5.10 -3.73
CA PHE A 9 2.14 4.61 -2.45
C PHE A 9 2.63 5.36 -1.22
N GLY A 10 3.48 6.38 -1.38
CA GLY A 10 4.12 7.11 -0.29
C GLY A 10 3.12 7.71 0.71
N GLY A 11 2.00 8.25 0.23
CA GLY A 11 0.96 8.80 1.11
C GLY A 11 0.34 7.75 2.04
N MET A 12 0.06 6.55 1.53
CA MET A 12 -0.46 5.44 2.32
C MET A 12 0.59 4.94 3.32
N ILE A 13 1.84 4.78 2.86
CA ILE A 13 2.95 4.30 3.69
C ILE A 13 3.23 5.26 4.85
N ALA A 14 3.28 6.57 4.57
CA ALA A 14 3.47 7.60 5.59
C ALA A 14 2.34 7.57 6.64
N PHE A 15 1.09 7.54 6.18
CA PHE A 15 -0.06 7.46 7.07
C PHE A 15 -0.04 6.21 7.95
N VAL A 16 0.30 5.05 7.40
CA VAL A 16 0.43 3.80 8.18
C VAL A 16 1.46 3.98 9.30
N LYS A 17 2.65 4.48 8.99
CA LYS A 17 3.72 4.67 9.99
C LYS A 17 3.31 5.68 11.06
N GLU A 18 2.71 6.81 10.66
CA GLU A 18 2.22 7.83 11.59
C GLU A 18 1.14 7.27 12.52
N ALA A 19 0.18 6.52 11.96
CA ALA A 19 -0.91 5.96 12.73
C ALA A 19 -0.46 4.81 13.63
N GLU A 20 0.45 3.93 13.19
CA GLU A 20 1.08 2.92 14.03
C GLU A 20 1.79 3.57 15.22
N ALA A 21 2.57 4.63 14.99
CA ALA A 21 3.23 5.36 16.07
C ALA A 21 2.25 6.01 17.06
N LEU A 22 1.09 6.49 16.59
CA LEU A 22 0.03 7.01 17.46
C LEU A 22 -0.63 5.91 18.29
N VAL A 23 -0.85 4.73 17.69
CA VAL A 23 -1.39 3.55 18.38
C VAL A 23 -0.43 3.11 19.48
N GLU A 24 0.87 2.98 19.17
CA GLU A 24 1.91 2.57 20.13
C GLU A 24 2.04 3.56 21.30
N LYS A 25 1.84 4.85 21.05
CA LYS A 25 1.85 5.90 22.09
C LYS A 25 0.53 6.04 22.86
N GLY A 26 -0.50 5.24 22.54
CA GLY A 26 -1.83 5.35 23.13
C GLY A 26 -2.59 6.62 22.74
N GLN A 27 -2.17 7.32 21.67
CA GLN A 27 -2.73 8.61 21.22
C GLN A 27 -3.80 8.44 20.12
N LEU A 28 -4.65 7.42 20.25
CA LEU A 28 -5.68 7.08 19.25
C LEU A 28 -6.64 8.25 18.95
N GLU A 29 -6.92 9.11 19.92
CA GLU A 29 -7.79 10.29 19.75
C GLU A 29 -7.34 11.20 18.58
N ARG A 30 -6.03 11.26 18.31
CA ARG A 30 -5.47 12.06 17.21
C ARG A 30 -5.89 11.55 15.83
N LEU A 31 -6.30 10.29 15.72
CA LEU A 31 -6.78 9.71 14.47
C LEU A 31 -8.20 10.17 14.10
N ARG A 32 -8.99 10.75 15.02
CA ARG A 32 -10.34 11.22 14.70
C ARG A 32 -10.36 12.32 13.64
N GLY A 33 -9.29 13.14 13.56
CA GLY A 33 -9.17 14.22 12.58
C GLY A 33 -8.73 13.75 11.18
N GLU A 34 -8.31 12.50 11.02
CA GLU A 34 -7.70 12.01 9.79
C GLU A 34 -8.72 11.49 8.76
N GLU A 35 -10.04 11.63 9.00
CA GLU A 35 -11.09 11.09 8.13
C GLU A 35 -10.94 11.51 6.66
N ALA A 36 -10.74 12.81 6.40
CA ALA A 36 -10.60 13.32 5.04
C ALA A 36 -9.35 12.74 4.35
N ARG A 37 -8.24 12.65 5.08
CA ARG A 37 -6.99 12.07 4.60
C ARG A 37 -7.15 10.57 4.31
N VAL A 38 -7.77 9.82 5.22
CA VAL A 38 -8.07 8.40 5.04
C VAL A 38 -8.95 8.19 3.81
N THR A 39 -9.99 9.00 3.65
CA THR A 39 -10.89 8.92 2.49
C THR A 39 -10.15 9.11 1.18
N GLN A 40 -9.30 10.14 1.10
CA GLN A 40 -8.46 10.40 -0.07
C GLN A 40 -7.50 9.25 -0.34
N LEU A 41 -6.87 8.69 0.70
CA LEU A 41 -5.92 7.58 0.58
C LEU A 41 -6.59 6.29 0.08
N VAL A 42 -7.76 5.93 0.63
CA VAL A 42 -8.49 4.72 0.20
C VAL A 42 -8.93 4.84 -1.25
N ARG A 43 -9.59 5.96 -1.62
CA ARG A 43 -10.08 6.16 -2.98
C ARG A 43 -8.93 6.31 -3.98
N GLY A 44 -7.93 7.10 -3.63
CA GLY A 44 -6.73 7.29 -4.44
C GLY A 44 -5.99 5.98 -4.69
N PHE A 45 -5.80 5.17 -3.64
CA PHE A 45 -5.24 3.83 -3.79
C PHE A 45 -6.11 2.98 -4.72
N SER A 46 -7.42 2.90 -4.47
CA SER A 46 -8.35 2.08 -5.26
C SER A 46 -8.36 2.40 -6.75
N SER A 47 -8.19 3.67 -7.12
CA SER A 47 -8.18 4.10 -8.52
C SER A 47 -6.82 3.93 -9.22
N THR A 48 -5.70 3.96 -8.49
CA THR A 48 -4.36 4.10 -9.10
C THR A 48 -3.45 2.88 -8.96
N TRP A 49 -3.72 2.00 -7.98
CA TRP A 49 -2.79 0.93 -7.62
C TRP A 49 -2.43 -0.02 -8.78
N LYS A 50 -3.37 -0.35 -9.68
CA LYS A 50 -3.11 -1.24 -10.82
C LYS A 50 -2.11 -0.62 -11.80
N ALA A 51 -2.38 0.62 -12.20
CA ALA A 51 -1.50 1.36 -13.10
C ALA A 51 -0.13 1.59 -12.48
N ALA A 52 -0.08 1.88 -11.17
CA ALA A 52 1.17 2.03 -10.42
C ALA A 52 2.00 0.73 -10.38
N VAL A 53 1.35 -0.42 -10.19
CA VAL A 53 2.01 -1.74 -10.21
C VAL A 53 2.55 -2.07 -11.60
N GLU A 54 1.79 -1.78 -12.65
CA GLU A 54 2.24 -1.97 -14.03
C GLU A 54 3.43 -1.08 -14.35
N ALA A 55 3.36 0.21 -14.02
CA ALA A 55 4.46 1.15 -14.20
C ALA A 55 5.72 0.72 -13.43
N LEU A 56 5.56 0.29 -12.18
CA LEU A 56 6.64 -0.28 -11.37
C LEU A 56 7.29 -1.49 -12.05
N SER A 57 6.48 -2.38 -12.62
CA SER A 57 6.97 -3.55 -13.34
C SER A 57 7.79 -3.16 -14.57
N GLN A 58 7.28 -2.21 -15.37
CA GLN A 58 7.97 -1.70 -16.55
C GLN A 58 9.28 -0.99 -16.18
N ASP A 59 9.29 -0.17 -15.13
CA ASP A 59 10.47 0.58 -14.70
C ASP A 59 11.59 -0.35 -14.23
N VAL A 60 11.26 -1.36 -13.41
CA VAL A 60 12.24 -2.36 -12.95
C VAL A 60 12.81 -3.16 -14.13
N MET A 61 11.97 -3.53 -15.10
CA MET A 61 12.43 -4.26 -16.29
C MET A 61 13.33 -3.41 -17.20
N ARG A 62 13.12 -2.09 -17.26
CA ARG A 62 13.98 -1.15 -18.00
C ARG A 62 15.30 -0.87 -17.28
N SER A 63 15.23 -0.64 -15.97
CA SER A 63 16.38 -0.25 -15.14
C SER A 63 17.33 -1.40 -14.83
N PHE A 64 16.85 -2.64 -14.87
CA PHE A 64 17.65 -3.83 -14.58
C PHE A 64 17.65 -4.80 -15.78
N SER A 65 18.56 -4.58 -16.73
CA SER A 65 18.74 -5.44 -17.91
C SER A 65 19.12 -6.90 -17.54
N ASN A 66 19.58 -7.13 -16.31
CA ASN A 66 19.82 -8.46 -15.77
C ASN A 66 18.54 -9.04 -15.13
N PHE A 67 17.95 -10.01 -15.81
CA PHE A 67 16.64 -10.57 -15.55
C PHE A 67 16.46 -11.15 -14.13
N LYS A 68 17.51 -11.75 -13.55
CA LYS A 68 17.47 -12.29 -12.17
C LYS A 68 17.38 -11.19 -11.11
N ASN A 69 18.10 -10.07 -11.31
CA ASN A 69 18.11 -8.97 -10.35
C ASN A 69 16.81 -8.16 -10.40
N GLY A 70 16.27 -7.87 -11.60
CA GLY A 70 15.00 -7.18 -11.75
C GLY A 70 13.83 -7.92 -11.11
N THR A 71 13.78 -9.26 -11.28
CA THR A 71 12.73 -10.10 -10.68
C THR A 71 12.76 -10.09 -9.15
N GLY A 72 13.94 -10.14 -8.53
CA GLY A 72 14.07 -10.06 -7.07
C GLY A 72 13.61 -8.72 -6.51
N ILE A 73 13.92 -7.62 -7.21
CA ILE A 73 13.56 -6.26 -6.80
C ILE A 73 12.05 -6.04 -6.88
N ILE A 74 11.41 -6.41 -8.00
CA ILE A 74 9.96 -6.27 -8.12
C ILE A 74 9.23 -7.15 -7.11
N GLN A 75 9.69 -8.39 -6.88
CA GLN A 75 9.11 -9.25 -5.86
C GLN A 75 9.22 -8.62 -4.47
N GLY A 76 10.37 -8.06 -4.12
CA GLY A 76 10.59 -7.36 -2.85
C GLY A 76 9.63 -6.17 -2.68
N ALA A 77 9.47 -5.36 -3.73
CA ALA A 77 8.58 -4.20 -3.74
C ALA A 77 7.10 -4.62 -3.59
N LEU A 78 6.63 -5.59 -4.37
CA LEU A 78 5.25 -6.10 -4.27
C LEU A 78 4.96 -6.73 -2.90
N THR A 79 5.95 -7.43 -2.34
CA THR A 79 5.84 -8.01 -0.99
C THR A 79 5.71 -6.91 0.06
N GLN A 80 6.54 -5.86 0.00
CA GLN A 80 6.41 -4.71 0.90
C GLN A 80 5.06 -3.99 0.74
N LEU A 81 4.57 -3.84 -0.49
CA LEU A 81 3.27 -3.22 -0.75
C LEU A 81 2.13 -3.99 -0.05
N ILE A 82 2.11 -5.33 -0.16
CA ILE A 82 1.12 -6.18 0.54
C ILE A 82 1.21 -5.98 2.05
N GLN A 83 2.42 -5.96 2.60
CA GLN A 83 2.61 -5.77 4.05
C GLN A 83 2.12 -4.40 4.52
N TYR A 84 2.41 -3.32 3.77
CA TYR A 84 1.90 -1.99 4.08
C TYR A 84 0.39 -1.92 3.96
N TYR A 85 -0.21 -2.55 2.94
CA TYR A 85 -1.65 -2.59 2.77
C TYR A 85 -2.34 -3.37 3.90
N HIS A 86 -1.73 -4.46 4.37
CA HIS A 86 -2.22 -5.20 5.53
C HIS A 86 -2.16 -4.35 6.82
N ARG A 87 -1.08 -3.59 7.01
CA ARG A 87 -0.96 -2.64 8.14
C ARG A 87 -1.97 -1.50 8.03
N PHE A 88 -2.21 -0.99 6.83
CA PHE A 88 -3.25 -0.01 6.57
C PHE A 88 -4.63 -0.52 7.00
N HIS A 89 -5.00 -1.76 6.65
CA HIS A 89 -6.23 -2.38 7.16
C HIS A 89 -6.28 -2.46 8.69
N LYS A 90 -5.17 -2.79 9.36
CA LYS A 90 -5.09 -2.85 10.83
C LYS A 90 -5.27 -1.47 11.47
N VAL A 91 -4.66 -0.43 10.91
CA VAL A 91 -4.83 0.96 11.35
C VAL A 91 -6.28 1.40 11.17
N LEU A 92 -6.91 1.11 10.03
CA LEU A 92 -8.31 1.45 9.79
C LEU A 92 -9.30 0.65 10.66
N ALA A 93 -8.85 -0.44 11.29
CA ALA A 93 -9.66 -1.18 12.26
C ALA A 93 -9.65 -0.56 13.68
N GLN A 94 -8.82 0.46 13.92
CA GLN A 94 -8.76 1.16 15.21
C GLN A 94 -10.08 1.90 15.48
N PRO A 95 -10.54 2.02 16.74
CA PRO A 95 -11.84 2.60 17.08
C PRO A 95 -12.15 3.97 16.43
N PRO A 96 -11.21 4.93 16.37
CA PRO A 96 -11.45 6.24 15.76
C PRO A 96 -11.76 6.17 14.25
N LEU A 97 -11.25 5.14 13.56
CA LEU A 97 -11.33 5.00 12.11
C LEU A 97 -12.30 3.88 11.69
N ARG A 98 -12.64 2.97 12.61
CA ARG A 98 -13.45 1.77 12.34
C ARG A 98 -14.85 2.12 11.81
N ALA A 99 -15.43 3.23 12.23
CA ALA A 99 -16.77 3.66 11.82
C ALA A 99 -16.80 4.36 10.45
N LEU A 100 -15.65 4.63 9.83
CA LEU A 100 -15.60 5.38 8.58
C LEU A 100 -16.24 4.59 7.42
N PRO A 101 -17.18 5.19 6.67
CA PRO A 101 -17.88 4.51 5.57
C PRO A 101 -16.94 4.12 4.43
N VAL A 102 -15.87 4.91 4.21
CA VAL A 102 -14.89 4.66 3.15
C VAL A 102 -14.17 3.31 3.29
N ARG A 103 -14.21 2.66 4.47
CA ARG A 103 -13.67 1.31 4.65
C ARG A 103 -14.36 0.27 3.76
N ALA A 104 -15.61 0.49 3.36
CA ALA A 104 -16.31 -0.37 2.41
C ALA A 104 -15.70 -0.28 0.99
N GLU A 105 -14.97 0.79 0.69
CA GLU A 105 -14.30 1.02 -0.61
C GLU A 105 -12.87 0.43 -0.65
N LEU A 106 -12.41 -0.19 0.44
CA LEU A 106 -11.12 -0.87 0.49
C LEU A 106 -11.11 -2.07 -0.44
N ILE A 107 -10.04 -2.19 -1.21
CA ILE A 107 -9.79 -3.36 -2.04
C ILE A 107 -9.59 -4.57 -1.14
N ASN A 108 -10.21 -5.69 -1.51
CA ASN A 108 -9.98 -6.95 -0.84
C ASN A 108 -8.51 -7.37 -0.99
N ILE A 109 -7.83 -7.61 0.13
CA ILE A 109 -6.41 -7.97 0.13
C ILE A 109 -6.09 -9.22 -0.72
N HIS A 110 -7.03 -10.17 -0.84
CA HIS A 110 -6.85 -11.33 -1.71
C HIS A 110 -6.87 -10.93 -3.18
N HIS A 111 -7.76 -10.01 -3.57
CA HIS A 111 -7.80 -9.47 -4.93
C HIS A 111 -6.48 -8.75 -5.26
N LEU A 112 -5.99 -7.92 -4.33
CA LEU A 112 -4.68 -7.28 -4.47
C LEU A 112 -3.57 -8.33 -4.66
N MET A 113 -3.49 -9.34 -3.78
CA MET A 113 -2.49 -10.39 -3.88
C MET A 113 -2.55 -11.19 -5.19
N VAL A 114 -3.74 -11.53 -5.67
CA VAL A 114 -3.92 -12.27 -6.93
C VAL A 114 -3.44 -11.44 -8.12
N GLU A 115 -3.79 -10.16 -8.17
CA GLU A 115 -3.34 -9.26 -9.24
C GLU A 115 -1.82 -9.05 -9.18
N LEU A 116 -1.25 -8.83 -8.00
CA LEU A 116 0.20 -8.70 -7.84
C LEU A 116 0.96 -9.97 -8.23
N LYS A 117 0.37 -11.16 -8.05
CA LYS A 117 0.96 -12.42 -8.53
C LYS A 117 1.05 -12.49 -10.05
N LYS A 118 0.21 -11.80 -10.81
CA LYS A 118 0.29 -11.75 -12.29
C LYS A 118 1.53 -10.98 -12.77
N HIS A 119 1.99 -10.03 -11.98
CA HIS A 119 3.20 -9.25 -12.26
C HIS A 119 4.48 -9.91 -11.75
N LYS A 120 4.39 -11.06 -11.06
CA LYS A 120 5.55 -11.92 -10.89
C LYS A 120 5.81 -12.60 -12.23
N PRO A 121 7.03 -12.51 -12.78
CA PRO A 121 7.37 -13.36 -13.91
C PRO A 121 7.35 -14.81 -13.39
N ASN A 122 6.43 -15.62 -13.92
CA ASN A 122 6.45 -17.07 -13.71
C ASN A 122 7.75 -17.58 -14.35
N PHE A 123 8.74 -17.92 -13.53
CA PHE A 123 9.87 -18.76 -13.90
C PHE A 123 9.89 -19.96 -12.97
#